data_AF-A0A401KWH9-F1
#
_entry.id   AF-A0A401KWH9-F1
#
_cell.length_a   1.000
_cell.length_b   1.000
_cell.length_c   1.000
_cell.angle_alpha   90.00
_cell.angle_beta   90.00
_cell.angle_gamma   90.00
#
_symmetry.space_group_name_H-M   'P 1'
#
loop_
_entity.id
_entity.type
_entity.pdbx_description
1 polymer ?
#
loop_
_entity_poly.entity_id
_entity_poly.type
_entity_poly.pdbx_seq_one_letter_code
_entity_poly.pdbx_strand_id
1 'polypeptide(L)'
;MPPPPERQKTTIIAISGPSSSGKTTLARLLQRIFSKLTPQATNTNTNLRTFIVHEDDFYHPDDKIPLIPHPRDPTTQIQNWDTLSALDIPFLSASLSYIHAHGHLPPRLRSKEDLNDVAESGVSEEVVSRMREVVRGRVPSYFLEDNTNSVSGDGVRTIVFLEGFLLFAPPKEEDPRHGLRDVQEKMDVRLFLPARYDNVKERREGRSGYVTIGPAPVQQGGGGGEGGGGTELPQRGSVEVDLEEEDDRPPQSFWEDPPGYVDDIVWPNYVQDHAWLLLPEGEEGSAQTAWKDADTQELVRLVGQGVNLRLDTGVTVAPGQGKASMTDILEWAVEEVLKHIAETEGQ
;
A
#
# COMPACT_ATOMS: atom_id res chain seq x y z
N MET A 1 18.29 -16.93 -32.27
CA MET A 1 17.20 -17.00 -31.27
C MET A 1 17.34 -15.78 -30.38
N PRO A 2 16.25 -15.04 -30.09
CA PRO A 2 16.28 -14.12 -28.96
C PRO A 2 16.60 -14.92 -27.69
N PRO A 3 17.32 -14.33 -26.71
CA PRO A 3 17.50 -14.99 -25.42
C PRO A 3 16.13 -15.31 -24.82
N PRO A 4 15.99 -16.44 -24.10
CA PRO A 4 14.76 -16.69 -23.34
C PRO A 4 14.49 -15.49 -22.42
N PRO A 5 13.21 -15.14 -22.16
CA PRO A 5 12.90 -14.08 -21.21
C PRO A 5 13.61 -14.38 -19.89
N GLU A 6 14.40 -13.44 -19.40
CA GLU A 6 15.00 -13.56 -18.07
C GLU A 6 13.87 -13.80 -17.07
N ARG A 7 13.97 -14.90 -16.32
CA ARG A 7 13.01 -15.21 -15.25
C ARG A 7 12.94 -14.00 -14.32
N GLN A 8 11.72 -13.50 -14.07
CA GLN A 8 11.47 -12.45 -13.08
C GLN A 8 12.15 -12.81 -11.77
N LYS A 9 13.15 -12.02 -11.38
CA LYS A 9 13.89 -12.21 -10.11
C LYS A 9 13.24 -11.45 -8.97
N THR A 10 12.35 -10.51 -9.27
CA THR A 10 11.65 -9.66 -8.30
C THR A 10 10.17 -9.98 -8.32
N THR A 11 9.60 -10.24 -7.15
CA THR A 11 8.16 -10.42 -6.92
C THR A 11 7.68 -9.31 -5.99
N ILE A 12 6.67 -8.55 -6.42
CA ILE A 12 6.04 -7.48 -5.64
C ILE A 12 4.71 -7.98 -5.09
N ILE A 13 4.65 -8.16 -3.78
CA ILE A 13 3.47 -8.51 -3.01
C ILE A 13 2.87 -7.21 -2.48
N ALA A 14 1.74 -6.79 -3.05
CA ALA A 14 1.03 -5.60 -2.61
C ALA A 14 0.00 -5.93 -1.52
N ILE A 15 -0.04 -5.12 -0.47
CA ILE A 15 -0.92 -5.24 0.69
C ILE A 15 -1.69 -3.94 0.84
N SER A 16 -2.97 -3.94 0.48
CA SER A 16 -3.82 -2.74 0.56
C SER A 16 -5.01 -2.92 1.49
N GLY A 17 -5.76 -1.85 1.74
CA GLY A 17 -6.84 -1.79 2.72
C GLY A 17 -6.91 -0.43 3.43
N PRO A 18 -7.99 -0.13 4.16
CA PRO A 18 -8.17 1.18 4.79
C PRO A 18 -7.01 1.52 5.73
N SER A 19 -6.74 2.81 5.92
CA SER A 19 -5.77 3.25 6.93
C SER A 19 -6.10 2.63 8.31
N SER A 20 -5.07 2.31 9.10
CA SER A 20 -5.22 1.60 10.39
C SER A 20 -5.78 0.16 10.33
N SER A 21 -5.82 -0.49 9.17
CA SER A 21 -6.24 -1.91 9.05
C SER A 21 -5.20 -2.94 9.53
N GLY A 22 -3.92 -2.54 9.62
CA GLY A 22 -2.81 -3.42 10.03
C GLY A 22 -1.86 -3.84 8.90
N LYS A 23 -1.91 -3.16 7.73
CA LYS A 23 -1.05 -3.43 6.56
C LYS A 23 0.44 -3.44 6.88
N THR A 24 0.95 -2.36 7.47
CA THR A 24 2.35 -2.20 7.85
C THR A 24 2.79 -3.31 8.82
N THR A 25 1.94 -3.68 9.78
CA THR A 25 2.19 -4.80 10.70
C THR A 25 2.34 -6.12 9.95
N LEU A 26 1.41 -6.42 9.03
CA LEU A 26 1.48 -7.63 8.21
C LEU A 26 2.73 -7.63 7.31
N ALA A 27 3.04 -6.52 6.65
CA ALA A 27 4.22 -6.38 5.79
C ALA A 27 5.52 -6.66 6.57
N ARG A 28 5.66 -6.10 7.79
CA ARG A 28 6.81 -6.35 8.67
C ARG A 28 6.88 -7.81 9.12
N LEU A 29 5.76 -8.43 9.47
CA LEU A 29 5.72 -9.86 9.83
C LEU A 29 6.09 -10.77 8.65
N LEU A 30 5.55 -10.52 7.46
CA LEU A 30 5.90 -11.25 6.25
C LEU A 30 7.37 -11.06 5.89
N GLN A 31 7.87 -9.83 5.89
CA GLN A 31 9.30 -9.56 5.69
C GLN A 31 10.12 -10.33 6.72
N ARG A 32 9.71 -10.38 7.99
CA ARG A 32 10.42 -11.13 9.03
C ARG A 32 10.41 -12.64 8.76
N ILE A 33 9.29 -13.22 8.32
CA ILE A 33 9.18 -14.65 8.00
C ILE A 33 10.03 -15.01 6.76
N PHE A 34 9.93 -14.22 5.70
CA PHE A 34 10.67 -14.45 4.46
C PHE A 34 12.14 -14.00 4.56
N SER A 35 12.52 -13.15 5.52
CA SER A 35 13.91 -12.75 5.76
C SER A 35 14.68 -13.74 6.62
N LYS A 36 16.01 -13.66 6.49
CA LYS A 36 16.95 -14.31 7.40
C LYS A 36 17.04 -13.57 8.74
N LEU A 37 16.33 -14.05 9.75
CA LEU A 37 16.88 -14.00 11.11
C LEU A 37 17.08 -15.42 11.60
N THR A 38 18.19 -16.03 11.18
CA THR A 38 18.92 -16.94 12.07
C THR A 38 19.85 -16.06 12.91
N PRO A 39 19.64 -15.93 14.23
CA PRO A 39 20.46 -15.08 15.11
C PRO A 39 21.94 -15.52 15.25
N GLN A 40 22.42 -16.52 14.49
CA GLN A 40 23.66 -17.24 14.78
C GLN A 40 24.63 -17.42 13.59
N ALA A 41 24.37 -16.83 12.42
CA ALA A 41 25.29 -16.93 11.28
C ALA A 41 25.71 -15.54 10.81
N THR A 42 26.80 -15.03 11.39
CA THR A 42 27.55 -13.91 10.83
C THR A 42 28.23 -14.39 9.54
N ASN A 43 27.83 -13.82 8.41
CA ASN A 43 28.41 -13.99 7.06
C ASN A 43 27.91 -15.16 6.20
N THR A 44 26.61 -15.21 5.87
CA THR A 44 26.14 -16.06 4.77
C THR A 44 25.28 -15.26 3.78
N ASN A 45 25.79 -15.07 2.55
CA ASN A 45 25.03 -14.54 1.42
C ASN A 45 24.01 -15.61 1.00
N THR A 46 22.72 -15.26 0.96
CA THR A 46 21.67 -16.15 0.42
C THR A 46 21.15 -15.60 -0.87
N ASN A 47 20.43 -16.46 -1.58
CA ASN A 47 19.74 -16.13 -2.81
C ASN A 47 18.38 -15.42 -2.62
N LEU A 48 18.04 -14.91 -1.42
CA LEU A 48 16.82 -14.12 -1.18
C LEU A 48 17.10 -12.76 -0.50
N ARG A 49 16.54 -11.70 -1.09
CA ARG A 49 16.46 -10.35 -0.54
C ARG A 49 15.00 -10.00 -0.26
N THR A 50 14.73 -9.33 0.86
CA THR A 50 13.39 -8.81 1.17
C THR A 50 13.44 -7.39 1.70
N PHE A 51 12.49 -6.57 1.29
CA PHE A 51 12.30 -5.21 1.83
C PHE A 51 10.83 -4.78 1.68
N ILE A 52 10.48 -3.70 2.39
CA ILE A 52 9.15 -3.11 2.38
C ILE A 52 9.23 -1.79 1.61
N VAL A 53 8.16 -1.47 0.87
CA VAL A 53 7.93 -0.16 0.26
C VAL A 53 6.64 0.38 0.85
N HIS A 54 6.68 1.58 1.43
CA HIS A 54 5.52 2.23 2.02
C HIS A 54 4.98 3.26 1.04
N GLU A 55 3.68 3.22 0.74
CA GLU A 55 3.00 4.24 -0.09
C GLU A 55 3.16 5.64 0.50
N ASP A 56 3.21 5.75 1.83
CA ASP A 56 3.38 7.01 2.55
C ASP A 56 4.71 7.72 2.21
N ASP A 57 5.73 7.01 1.73
CA ASP A 57 6.98 7.62 1.27
C ASP A 57 6.81 8.45 -0.02
N PHE A 58 5.66 8.30 -0.69
CA PHE A 58 5.30 8.97 -1.93
C PHE A 58 4.31 10.11 -1.72
N TYR A 59 3.99 10.49 -0.48
CA TYR A 59 3.24 11.73 -0.24
C TYR A 59 4.01 12.94 -0.80
N HIS A 60 3.24 13.87 -1.36
CA HIS A 60 3.74 15.21 -1.59
C HIS A 60 4.10 15.89 -0.25
N PRO A 61 5.02 16.87 -0.27
CA PRO A 61 5.31 17.67 0.92
C PRO A 61 4.06 18.34 1.52
N ASP A 62 4.10 18.65 2.82
CA ASP A 62 2.97 19.19 3.60
C ASP A 62 2.28 20.39 2.91
N ASP A 63 3.04 21.30 2.30
CA ASP A 63 2.52 22.49 1.60
C ASP A 63 1.86 22.20 0.24
N LYS A 64 1.99 20.98 -0.27
CA LYS A 64 1.43 20.50 -1.54
C LYS A 64 0.28 19.50 -1.35
N ILE A 65 -0.05 19.15 -0.11
CA ILE A 65 -1.21 18.32 0.18
C ILE A 65 -2.49 19.08 -0.23
N PRO A 66 -3.41 18.44 -0.98
CA PRO A 66 -4.63 19.09 -1.46
C PRO A 66 -5.45 19.71 -0.32
N LEU A 67 -5.85 20.96 -0.49
CA LEU A 67 -6.82 21.62 0.39
C LEU A 67 -8.22 21.46 -0.18
N ILE A 68 -9.16 21.08 0.67
CA ILE A 68 -10.59 21.02 0.32
C ILE A 68 -11.41 21.84 1.34
N PRO A 69 -12.61 22.33 0.97
CA PRO A 69 -13.54 22.90 1.93
C PRO A 69 -13.86 21.91 3.05
N HIS A 70 -13.82 22.37 4.30
CA HIS A 70 -14.08 21.48 5.44
C HIS A 70 -15.54 20.95 5.37
N PRO A 71 -15.77 19.62 5.46
CA PRO A 71 -17.12 19.05 5.28
C PRO A 71 -18.19 19.59 6.23
N ARG A 72 -17.80 19.92 7.46
CA ARG A 72 -18.70 20.52 8.47
C ARG A 72 -18.75 22.05 8.49
N ASP A 73 -17.76 22.72 7.89
CA ASP A 73 -17.70 24.19 7.83
C ASP A 73 -17.02 24.62 6.52
N PRO A 74 -17.78 24.68 5.40
CA PRO A 74 -17.23 24.96 4.08
C PRO A 74 -16.53 26.32 3.95
N THR A 75 -16.62 27.20 4.95
CA THR A 75 -15.89 28.48 4.98
C THR A 75 -14.41 28.32 5.33
N THR A 76 -14.03 27.17 5.88
CA THR A 76 -12.65 26.81 6.22
C THR A 76 -12.10 25.77 5.26
N GLN A 77 -10.78 25.58 5.24
CA GLN A 77 -10.09 24.59 4.41
C GLN A 77 -9.41 23.56 5.30
N ILE A 78 -9.31 22.33 4.81
CA ILE A 78 -8.62 21.22 5.47
C ILE A 78 -7.75 20.47 4.46
N GLN A 79 -6.57 20.02 4.89
CA GLN A 79 -5.71 19.17 4.07
C GLN A 79 -6.32 17.78 3.96
N ASN A 80 -6.42 17.27 2.74
CA ASN A 80 -6.87 15.91 2.45
C ASN A 80 -5.67 15.04 2.12
N TRP A 81 -5.16 14.33 3.13
CA TRP A 81 -4.09 13.35 2.98
C TRP A 81 -4.59 12.03 2.37
N ASP A 82 -5.85 11.66 2.59
CA ASP A 82 -6.38 10.35 2.21
C ASP A 82 -6.99 10.36 0.81
N THR A 83 -6.20 10.75 -0.19
CA THR A 83 -6.65 10.81 -1.58
C THR A 83 -5.50 10.60 -2.55
N LEU A 84 -5.82 10.12 -3.76
CA LEU A 84 -4.85 9.91 -4.82
C LEU A 84 -4.01 11.16 -5.14
N SER A 85 -4.60 12.35 -5.08
CA SER A 85 -3.91 13.61 -5.38
C SER A 85 -2.91 14.06 -4.31
N ALA A 86 -2.89 13.41 -3.15
CA ALA A 86 -1.87 13.65 -2.13
C ALA A 86 -0.56 12.90 -2.44
N LEU A 87 -0.60 11.90 -3.34
CA LEU A 87 0.50 11.00 -3.64
C LEU A 87 1.15 11.33 -5.00
N ASP A 88 2.47 11.23 -5.05
CA ASP A 88 3.26 11.28 -6.28
C ASP A 88 3.19 9.93 -7.02
N ILE A 89 2.05 9.69 -7.67
CA ILE A 89 1.79 8.47 -8.45
C ILE A 89 2.81 8.24 -9.58
N PRO A 90 3.27 9.26 -10.33
CA PRO A 90 4.36 9.10 -11.28
C PRO A 90 5.64 8.56 -10.61
N PHE A 91 6.06 9.11 -9.47
CA PHE A 91 7.25 8.65 -8.75
C PHE A 91 7.07 7.23 -8.18
N LEU A 92 5.88 6.90 -7.66
CA LEU A 92 5.55 5.54 -7.21
C LEU A 92 5.66 4.54 -8.37
N SER A 93 5.02 4.81 -9.51
CA SER A 93 5.06 3.92 -10.68
C SER A 93 6.48 3.75 -11.23
N ALA A 94 7.26 4.84 -11.32
CA ALA A 94 8.65 4.79 -11.76
C ALA A 94 9.52 3.97 -10.78
N SER A 95 9.35 4.16 -9.48
CA SER A 95 10.07 3.42 -8.44
C SER A 95 9.78 1.92 -8.48
N LEU A 96 8.50 1.52 -8.65
CA LEU A 96 8.14 0.11 -8.79
C LEU A 96 8.72 -0.51 -10.07
N SER A 97 8.76 0.26 -11.17
CA SER A 97 9.41 -0.18 -12.41
C SER A 97 10.90 -0.44 -12.21
N TYR A 98 11.57 0.45 -11.49
CA TYR A 98 12.98 0.32 -11.15
C TYR A 98 13.23 -0.90 -10.25
N ILE A 99 12.43 -1.05 -9.19
CA ILE A 99 12.51 -2.19 -8.27
C ILE A 99 12.32 -3.50 -9.01
N HIS A 100 11.35 -3.56 -9.92
CA HIS A 100 11.11 -4.74 -10.74
C HIS A 100 12.35 -5.16 -11.54
N ALA A 101 13.01 -4.18 -12.18
CA ALA A 101 14.20 -4.40 -12.99
C ALA A 101 15.49 -4.68 -12.18
N HIS A 102 15.68 -4.02 -11.02
CA HIS A 102 16.96 -4.03 -10.29
C HIS A 102 16.93 -4.87 -9.00
N GLY A 103 15.75 -5.17 -8.47
CA GLY A 103 15.59 -5.92 -7.21
C GLY A 103 16.05 -5.15 -5.97
N HIS A 104 16.09 -3.81 -6.03
CA HIS A 104 16.35 -2.93 -4.90
C HIS A 104 15.69 -1.56 -5.10
N LEU A 105 15.61 -0.76 -4.04
CA LEU A 105 15.06 0.60 -4.09
C LEU A 105 15.91 1.51 -4.99
N PRO A 106 15.29 2.49 -5.69
CA PRO A 106 16.03 3.55 -6.36
C PRO A 106 16.76 4.43 -5.32
N PRO A 107 17.95 4.99 -5.63
CA PRO A 107 18.75 5.78 -4.68
C PRO A 107 17.99 6.96 -4.04
N ARG A 108 17.10 7.59 -4.80
CA ARG A 108 16.27 8.72 -4.34
C ARG A 108 15.25 8.35 -3.25
N LEU A 109 14.81 7.08 -3.19
CA LEU A 109 13.75 6.67 -2.28
C LEU A 109 14.31 6.32 -0.90
N ARG A 110 14.05 7.20 0.07
CA ARG A 110 14.31 6.96 1.50
C ARG A 110 13.00 6.80 2.27
N SER A 111 12.89 5.71 3.01
CA SER A 111 11.74 5.41 3.87
C SER A 111 11.72 6.33 5.09
N LYS A 112 10.56 6.95 5.31
CA LYS A 112 10.26 7.79 6.47
C LYS A 112 9.26 7.12 7.38
N GLU A 113 8.44 6.22 6.84
CA GLU A 113 7.52 5.38 7.61
C GLU A 113 8.26 4.49 8.63
N ASP A 114 9.52 4.11 8.37
CA ASP A 114 10.35 3.41 9.35
C ASP A 114 10.69 4.22 10.60
N LEU A 115 10.34 5.51 10.64
CA LEU A 115 10.52 6.40 11.79
C LEU A 115 9.28 6.47 12.69
N ASN A 116 8.13 5.97 12.24
CA ASN A 116 6.91 5.92 13.04
C ASN A 116 7.01 4.83 14.13
N ASP A 117 6.27 5.04 15.25
CA ASP A 117 6.27 4.11 16.38
C ASP A 117 5.77 2.72 15.96
N VAL A 118 6.56 1.68 16.26
CA VAL A 118 6.20 0.29 15.95
C VAL A 118 5.30 -0.26 17.05
N ALA A 119 3.99 -0.34 16.77
CA ALA A 119 3.04 -1.02 17.65
C ALA A 119 3.32 -2.53 17.71
N GLU A 120 3.08 -3.15 18.88
CA GLU A 120 3.18 -4.61 19.02
C GLU A 120 2.20 -5.32 18.07
N SER A 121 2.69 -6.32 17.35
CA SER A 121 1.90 -7.01 16.32
C SER A 121 0.78 -7.91 16.86
N GLY A 122 0.81 -8.24 18.17
CA GLY A 122 -0.08 -9.22 18.78
C GLY A 122 0.15 -10.67 18.35
N VAL A 123 1.14 -10.93 17.47
CA VAL A 123 1.52 -12.28 17.02
C VAL A 123 2.71 -12.78 17.85
N SER A 124 2.61 -14.00 18.38
CA SER A 124 3.66 -14.58 19.21
C SER A 124 4.87 -15.03 18.39
N GLU A 125 6.05 -15.06 19.02
CA GLU A 125 7.28 -15.53 18.36
C GLU A 125 7.20 -17.00 17.93
N GLU A 126 6.41 -17.81 18.63
CA GLU A 126 6.17 -19.21 18.27
C GLU A 126 5.45 -19.31 16.91
N VAL A 127 4.48 -18.43 16.64
CA VAL A 127 3.77 -18.38 15.35
C VAL A 127 4.74 -17.96 14.25
N VAL A 128 5.50 -16.88 14.45
CA VAL A 128 6.49 -16.38 13.49
C VAL A 128 7.52 -17.48 13.16
N SER A 129 8.06 -18.15 14.18
CA SER A 129 9.02 -19.25 14.03
C SER A 129 8.42 -20.42 13.24
N ARG A 130 7.19 -20.85 13.57
CA ARG A 130 6.48 -21.91 12.86
C ARG A 130 6.29 -21.57 11.39
N MET A 131 5.84 -20.35 11.06
CA MET A 131 5.65 -19.92 9.67
C MET A 131 6.96 -19.86 8.90
N ARG A 132 8.06 -19.49 9.56
CA ARG A 132 9.39 -19.53 8.96
C ARG A 132 9.80 -20.91 8.51
N GLU A 133 9.55 -21.92 9.33
CA GLU A 133 9.83 -23.32 9.00
C GLU A 133 8.94 -23.83 7.86
N VAL A 134 7.68 -23.40 7.81
CA VAL A 134 6.80 -23.68 6.65
C VAL A 134 7.39 -23.11 5.36
N VAL A 135 7.76 -21.82 5.36
CA VAL A 135 8.35 -21.16 4.18
C VAL A 135 9.66 -21.86 3.77
N ARG A 136 10.56 -22.13 4.72
CA ARG A 136 11.83 -22.85 4.44
C ARG A 136 11.61 -24.24 3.86
N GLY A 137 10.60 -24.97 4.33
CA GLY A 137 10.27 -26.28 3.83
C GLY A 137 9.73 -26.27 2.40
N ARG A 138 8.99 -25.23 2.00
CA ARG A 138 8.38 -25.13 0.66
C ARG A 138 9.28 -24.48 -0.38
N VAL A 139 10.11 -23.52 0.00
CA VAL A 139 11.04 -22.82 -0.90
C VAL A 139 12.49 -22.92 -0.39
N PRO A 140 13.05 -24.13 -0.21
CA PRO A 140 14.39 -24.30 0.38
C PRO A 140 15.50 -23.64 -0.47
N SER A 141 15.31 -23.54 -1.78
CA SER A 141 16.23 -22.90 -2.73
C SER A 141 16.49 -21.42 -2.41
N TYR A 142 15.55 -20.74 -1.77
CA TYR A 142 15.66 -19.32 -1.41
C TYR A 142 16.65 -19.10 -0.26
N PHE A 143 16.90 -20.15 0.51
CA PHE A 143 17.74 -20.13 1.72
C PHE A 143 19.09 -20.85 1.52
N LEU A 144 19.38 -21.32 0.31
CA LEU A 144 20.69 -21.88 -0.02
C LEU A 144 21.75 -20.78 -0.04
N GLU A 145 22.95 -21.13 0.41
CA GLU A 145 24.14 -20.28 0.34
C GLU A 145 24.69 -20.26 -1.08
N ASP A 146 24.98 -19.08 -1.59
CA ASP A 146 25.65 -18.94 -2.88
C ASP A 146 27.15 -19.23 -2.71
N ASN A 147 27.58 -20.45 -3.05
CA ASN A 147 28.99 -20.84 -3.03
C ASN A 147 29.75 -20.33 -4.27
N THR A 148 29.10 -19.61 -5.17
CA THR A 148 29.76 -19.04 -6.35
C THR A 148 30.24 -17.63 -6.03
N ASN A 149 31.55 -17.38 -6.21
CA ASN A 149 32.14 -16.02 -6.22
C ASN A 149 31.69 -15.22 -7.45
N SER A 150 30.40 -15.27 -7.81
CA SER A 150 29.85 -14.48 -8.90
C SER A 150 29.63 -13.05 -8.40
N VAL A 151 30.49 -12.14 -8.87
CA VAL A 151 30.49 -10.71 -8.54
C VAL A 151 29.28 -9.97 -9.15
N SER A 152 28.51 -10.66 -9.98
CA SER A 152 27.28 -10.19 -10.60
C SER A 152 26.10 -10.75 -9.82
N GLY A 153 25.25 -9.88 -9.24
CA GLY A 153 24.05 -10.21 -8.44
C GLY A 153 22.92 -10.92 -9.20
N ASP A 154 23.29 -11.72 -10.19
CA ASP A 154 22.46 -12.34 -11.21
C ASP A 154 21.70 -13.58 -10.71
N GLY A 155 21.87 -13.95 -9.43
CA GLY A 155 21.22 -15.11 -8.78
C GLY A 155 20.34 -14.77 -7.58
N VAL A 156 20.25 -13.50 -7.15
CA VAL A 156 19.49 -13.12 -5.95
C VAL A 156 18.03 -12.85 -6.31
N ARG A 157 17.13 -13.65 -5.74
CA ARG A 157 15.68 -13.39 -5.79
C ARG A 157 15.31 -12.29 -4.81
N THR A 158 14.32 -11.50 -5.17
CA THR A 158 13.83 -10.37 -4.36
C THR A 158 12.33 -10.51 -4.14
N ILE A 159 11.88 -10.48 -2.90
CA ILE A 159 10.45 -10.31 -2.56
C ILE A 159 10.29 -8.94 -1.94
N VAL A 160 9.40 -8.14 -2.52
CA VAL A 160 9.08 -6.79 -2.07
C VAL A 160 7.67 -6.80 -1.50
N PHE A 161 7.50 -6.27 -0.29
CA PHE A 161 6.20 -6.05 0.31
C PHE A 161 5.84 -4.57 0.13
N LEU A 162 4.97 -4.28 -0.84
CA LEU A 162 4.43 -2.94 -1.06
C LEU A 162 3.17 -2.79 -0.22
N GLU A 163 3.08 -1.76 0.62
CA GLU A 163 1.91 -1.54 1.46
C GLU A 163 1.42 -0.10 1.40
N GLY A 164 0.10 0.07 1.38
CA GLY A 164 -0.52 1.36 1.13
C GLY A 164 -2.04 1.30 1.20
N PHE A 165 -2.69 2.43 1.49
CA PHE A 165 -4.14 2.49 1.61
C PHE A 165 -4.86 2.54 0.25
N LEU A 166 -4.17 2.91 -0.83
CA LEU A 166 -4.77 3.15 -2.14
C LEU A 166 -3.91 2.61 -3.28
N LEU A 167 -3.74 1.27 -3.34
CA LEU A 167 -2.84 0.64 -4.31
C LEU A 167 -3.53 0.06 -5.54
N PHE A 168 -4.83 -0.25 -5.47
CA PHE A 168 -5.52 -1.05 -6.48
C PHE A 168 -6.47 -0.23 -7.35
N ALA A 169 -6.51 -0.56 -8.64
CA ALA A 169 -7.43 -0.05 -9.63
C ALA A 169 -8.57 -1.07 -9.90
N PRO A 170 -9.75 -0.60 -10.34
CA PRO A 170 -10.84 -1.46 -10.82
C PRO A 170 -10.37 -2.48 -11.88
N PRO A 171 -11.18 -3.50 -12.24
CA PRO A 171 -10.95 -4.29 -13.44
C PRO A 171 -10.72 -3.40 -14.67
N LYS A 172 -9.82 -3.82 -15.58
CA LYS A 172 -9.40 -2.99 -16.72
C LYS A 172 -10.55 -2.73 -17.69
N GLU A 173 -11.51 -3.63 -17.73
CA GLU A 173 -12.73 -3.58 -18.50
C GLU A 173 -13.74 -2.57 -17.94
N GLU A 174 -13.69 -2.29 -16.63
CA GLU A 174 -14.56 -1.32 -15.95
C GLU A 174 -14.00 0.10 -16.03
N ASP A 175 -12.69 0.26 -15.77
CA ASP A 175 -12.00 1.54 -15.92
C ASP A 175 -10.55 1.37 -16.41
N PRO A 176 -10.29 1.45 -17.72
CA PRO A 176 -8.94 1.28 -18.27
C PRO A 176 -8.02 2.48 -18.00
N ARG A 177 -8.54 3.64 -17.58
CA ARG A 177 -7.78 4.89 -17.39
C ARG A 177 -7.67 5.32 -15.93
N HIS A 178 -8.02 4.44 -15.00
CA HIS A 178 -7.89 4.68 -13.57
C HIS A 178 -6.46 5.11 -13.19
N GLY A 179 -6.32 6.10 -12.31
CA GLY A 179 -5.02 6.69 -11.97
C GLY A 179 -3.99 5.71 -11.38
N LEU A 180 -4.45 4.63 -10.75
CA LEU A 180 -3.59 3.59 -10.18
C LEU A 180 -3.26 2.44 -11.16
N ARG A 181 -3.73 2.49 -12.41
CA ARG A 181 -3.54 1.37 -13.36
C ARG A 181 -2.07 1.03 -13.54
N ASP A 182 -1.25 2.04 -13.79
CA ASP A 182 0.18 1.88 -14.08
C ASP A 182 0.97 1.43 -12.82
N VAL A 183 0.42 1.65 -11.62
CA VAL A 183 0.96 1.15 -10.34
C VAL A 183 0.55 -0.32 -10.13
N GLN A 184 -0.74 -0.64 -10.27
CA GLN A 184 -1.27 -2.01 -10.10
C GLN A 184 -0.66 -3.02 -11.08
N GLU A 185 -0.37 -2.60 -12.32
CA GLU A 185 0.22 -3.47 -13.34
C GLU A 185 1.66 -3.91 -13.00
N LYS A 186 2.31 -3.33 -11.97
CA LYS A 186 3.62 -3.76 -11.46
C LYS A 186 3.58 -4.73 -10.28
N MET A 187 2.38 -5.08 -9.81
CA MET A 187 2.17 -5.97 -8.67
C MET A 187 1.90 -7.40 -9.15
N ASP A 188 2.58 -8.37 -8.55
CA ASP A 188 2.43 -9.79 -8.87
C ASP A 188 1.36 -10.47 -7.99
N VAL A 189 1.23 -10.02 -6.73
CA VAL A 189 0.19 -10.45 -5.79
C VAL A 189 -0.51 -9.24 -5.19
N ARG A 190 -1.83 -9.31 -5.05
CA ARG A 190 -2.69 -8.20 -4.58
C ARG A 190 -3.54 -8.67 -3.39
N LEU A 191 -3.01 -8.48 -2.19
CA LEU A 191 -3.69 -8.82 -0.94
C LEU A 191 -4.46 -7.60 -0.43
N PHE A 192 -5.71 -7.78 -0.03
CA PHE A 192 -6.53 -6.72 0.57
C PHE A 192 -6.95 -7.08 1.99
N LEU A 193 -6.66 -6.19 2.93
CA LEU A 193 -6.98 -6.33 4.36
C LEU A 193 -8.20 -5.47 4.68
N PRO A 194 -9.43 -6.03 4.67
CA PRO A 194 -10.58 -5.29 5.12
C PRO A 194 -10.48 -5.03 6.63
N ALA A 195 -10.92 -3.85 7.05
CA ALA A 195 -11.10 -3.55 8.46
C ALA A 195 -12.43 -2.82 8.66
N ARG A 196 -13.07 -3.13 9.77
CA ARG A 196 -14.32 -2.51 10.19
C ARG A 196 -14.11 -1.01 10.45
N TYR A 197 -15.09 -0.21 10.05
CA TYR A 197 -15.13 1.22 10.34
C TYR A 197 -14.77 1.55 11.79
N ASP A 198 -15.45 0.89 12.75
CA ASP A 198 -15.29 1.18 14.18
C ASP A 198 -13.83 0.99 14.62
N ASN A 199 -13.17 -0.07 14.13
CA ASN A 199 -11.78 -0.39 14.45
C ASN A 199 -10.81 0.60 13.79
N VAL A 200 -11.08 0.99 12.54
CA VAL A 200 -10.28 1.99 11.83
C VAL A 200 -10.34 3.32 12.57
N LYS A 201 -11.55 3.74 12.97
CA LYS A 201 -11.77 4.97 13.72
C LYS A 201 -11.05 4.97 15.06
N GLU A 202 -11.30 3.96 15.90
CA GLU A 202 -10.66 3.85 17.22
C GLU A 202 -9.14 3.89 17.11
N ARG A 203 -8.56 3.12 16.17
CA ARG A 203 -7.11 3.07 16.00
C ARG A 203 -6.53 4.35 15.44
N ARG A 204 -7.22 5.02 14.52
CA ARG A 204 -6.71 6.22 13.87
C ARG A 204 -6.79 7.44 14.78
N GLU A 205 -7.91 7.61 15.50
CA GLU A 205 -8.05 8.67 16.51
C GLU A 205 -7.13 8.44 17.73
N GLY A 206 -6.68 7.20 17.96
CA GLY A 206 -5.72 6.86 19.00
C GLY A 206 -4.24 7.06 18.62
N ARG A 207 -3.93 7.51 17.39
CA ARG A 207 -2.55 7.79 16.97
C ARG A 207 -2.06 9.10 17.57
N SER A 208 -0.78 9.15 17.96
CA SER A 208 -0.12 10.38 18.40
C SER A 208 0.15 11.37 17.26
N GLY A 209 0.14 10.87 16.02
CA GLY A 209 0.33 11.63 14.77
C GLY A 209 1.21 10.86 13.77
N TYR A 210 1.69 11.56 12.75
CA TYR A 210 2.39 11.01 11.59
C TYR A 210 3.65 11.83 11.30
N VAL A 211 4.75 11.14 11.02
CA VAL A 211 5.95 11.80 10.46
C VAL A 211 5.66 12.21 9.01
N THR A 212 5.71 13.51 8.74
CA THR A 212 5.50 14.10 7.40
C THR A 212 6.72 14.90 6.98
N ILE A 213 6.66 15.62 5.85
CA ILE A 213 7.83 16.29 5.26
C ILE A 213 7.47 17.63 4.67
N GLY A 214 8.22 18.65 5.07
CA GLY A 214 8.16 19.96 4.47
C GLY A 214 7.44 21.00 5.27
N PRO A 215 7.45 22.23 4.75
CA PRO A 215 6.92 23.36 5.49
C PRO A 215 5.42 23.20 5.64
N ALA A 216 4.89 23.57 6.81
CA ALA A 216 3.46 23.72 6.99
C ALA A 216 2.87 24.66 5.91
N PRO A 217 1.64 24.42 5.44
CA PRO A 217 1.03 25.24 4.41
C PRO A 217 1.01 26.72 4.82
N VAL A 218 1.47 27.59 3.92
CA VAL A 218 1.44 29.03 4.14
C VAL A 218 -0.02 29.48 4.10
N GLN A 219 -0.58 29.91 5.23
CA GLN A 219 -1.88 30.59 5.26
C GLN A 219 -1.77 31.84 4.38
N GLN A 220 -2.30 31.79 3.15
CA GLN A 220 -2.47 32.98 2.34
C GLN A 220 -3.52 33.86 3.03
N GLY A 221 -3.05 34.88 3.75
CA GLY A 221 -3.88 35.94 4.27
C GLY A 221 -4.72 36.56 3.16
N GLY A 222 -6.02 36.72 3.42
CA GLY A 222 -7.04 37.07 2.44
C GLY A 222 -6.65 38.19 1.48
N GLY A 223 -6.58 37.84 0.20
CA GLY A 223 -6.50 38.76 -0.93
C GLY A 223 -7.21 38.11 -2.11
N GLY A 224 -8.39 38.66 -2.47
CA GLY A 224 -9.25 38.11 -3.52
C GLY A 224 -8.53 37.99 -4.87
N GLY A 225 -8.56 36.78 -5.43
CA GLY A 225 -8.19 36.48 -6.80
C GLY A 225 -9.07 35.35 -7.29
N GLU A 226 -9.76 35.59 -8.41
CA GLU A 226 -10.82 34.74 -8.98
C GLU A 226 -10.33 33.30 -9.22
N GLY A 227 -10.95 32.34 -8.53
CA GLY A 227 -10.72 30.91 -8.70
C GLY A 227 -11.46 30.38 -9.93
N GLY A 228 -10.74 30.24 -11.05
CA GLY A 228 -11.17 29.41 -12.16
C GLY A 228 -11.02 27.93 -11.79
N GLY A 229 -12.14 27.28 -11.47
CA GLY A 229 -12.21 25.85 -11.20
C GLY A 229 -12.00 25.02 -12.47
N GLY A 230 -11.02 24.13 -12.43
CA GLY A 230 -10.79 23.08 -13.41
C GLY A 230 -9.98 21.96 -12.76
N THR A 231 -10.66 20.95 -12.24
CA THR A 231 -10.06 19.67 -11.85
C THR A 231 -9.79 18.85 -13.10
N GLU A 232 -8.67 19.14 -13.78
CA GLU A 232 -8.12 18.24 -14.78
C GLU A 232 -7.02 17.40 -14.14
N LEU A 233 -7.22 16.07 -14.13
CA LEU A 233 -6.13 15.11 -13.93
C LEU A 233 -5.05 15.39 -14.99
N PRO A 234 -3.75 15.34 -14.63
CA PRO A 234 -2.70 15.61 -15.60
C PRO A 234 -2.79 14.62 -16.76
N GLN A 235 -2.80 15.16 -17.99
CA GLN A 235 -2.78 14.37 -19.21
C GLN A 235 -1.51 13.53 -19.26
N ARG A 236 -1.65 12.32 -19.82
CA ARG A 236 -0.63 11.28 -19.98
C ARG A 236 0.53 11.76 -20.88
N GLY A 237 1.38 12.62 -20.34
CA GLY A 237 2.74 12.88 -20.81
C GLY A 237 3.70 12.11 -19.92
N SER A 238 4.72 11.49 -20.51
CA SER A 238 5.82 10.89 -19.76
C SER A 238 6.54 11.99 -18.99
N VAL A 239 6.16 12.21 -17.74
CA VAL A 239 6.99 12.95 -16.79
C VAL A 239 8.23 12.09 -16.61
N GLU A 240 9.37 12.51 -17.15
CA GLU A 240 10.64 11.85 -16.87
C GLU A 240 10.93 12.06 -15.38
N VAL A 241 10.86 10.97 -14.62
CA VAL A 241 11.13 10.95 -13.19
C VAL A 241 12.60 10.59 -13.01
N ASP A 242 13.39 11.47 -12.40
CA ASP A 242 14.77 11.17 -12.05
C ASP A 242 14.81 10.35 -10.75
N LEU A 243 15.27 9.11 -10.86
CA LEU A 243 15.38 8.15 -9.76
C LEU A 243 16.77 8.13 -9.09
N GLU A 244 17.76 8.78 -9.71
CA GLU A 244 19.16 8.79 -9.30
C GLU A 244 19.56 10.10 -8.59
N GLU A 245 18.72 11.14 -8.68
CA GLU A 245 18.87 12.37 -7.90
C GLU A 245 19.00 12.10 -6.39
N GLU A 246 19.80 12.93 -5.71
CA GLU A 246 19.79 12.94 -4.24
C GLU A 246 18.39 13.31 -3.72
N ASP A 247 17.98 12.68 -2.63
CA ASP A 247 16.71 12.98 -1.97
C ASP A 247 16.68 14.46 -1.52
N ASP A 248 16.05 15.31 -2.33
CA ASP A 248 15.93 16.75 -2.17
C ASP A 248 14.68 17.15 -1.37
N ARG A 249 13.97 16.17 -0.80
CA ARG A 249 12.74 16.42 -0.05
C ARG A 249 13.05 17.30 1.17
N PRO A 250 12.12 18.21 1.54
CA PRO A 250 12.28 19.11 2.68
C PRO A 250 12.58 18.39 4.03
N PRO A 251 12.88 19.10 5.13
CA PRO A 251 13.06 18.47 6.44
C PRO A 251 11.75 17.83 6.96
N GLN A 252 11.90 16.87 7.86
CA GLN A 252 10.80 16.19 8.53
C GLN A 252 9.91 17.17 9.31
N SER A 253 8.61 16.87 9.29
CA SER A 253 7.50 17.58 9.93
C SER A 253 6.63 16.55 10.66
N PHE A 254 5.55 17.00 11.27
CA PHE A 254 4.62 16.15 12.01
C PHE A 254 3.18 16.60 11.78
N TRP A 255 2.31 15.66 11.43
CA TRP A 255 0.88 15.87 11.25
C TRP A 255 0.08 15.12 12.32
N GLU A 256 -0.96 15.75 12.86
CA GLU A 256 -1.93 15.12 13.75
C GLU A 256 -3.31 15.30 13.14
N ASP A 257 -4.08 14.20 13.06
CA ASP A 257 -5.43 14.24 12.50
C ASP A 257 -6.31 15.17 13.35
N PRO A 258 -6.96 16.20 12.77
CA PRO A 258 -7.83 17.08 13.53
C PRO A 258 -9.10 16.34 14.01
N PRO A 259 -9.80 16.85 15.04
CA PRO A 259 -10.99 16.19 15.57
C PRO A 259 -12.06 15.93 14.50
N GLY A 260 -12.49 14.68 14.35
CA GLY A 260 -13.51 14.27 13.37
C GLY A 260 -12.98 13.97 11.97
N TYR A 261 -11.67 14.07 11.73
CA TYR A 261 -11.05 13.83 10.42
C TYR A 261 -11.37 12.44 9.86
N VAL A 262 -11.50 11.43 10.71
CA VAL A 262 -11.84 10.06 10.26
C VAL A 262 -13.24 9.99 9.66
N ASP A 263 -14.24 10.55 10.35
CA ASP A 263 -15.63 10.58 9.88
C ASP A 263 -15.78 11.47 8.64
N ASP A 264 -15.05 12.58 8.59
CA ASP A 264 -15.25 13.65 7.61
C ASP A 264 -14.45 13.45 6.32
N ILE A 265 -13.28 12.82 6.39
CA ILE A 265 -12.32 12.73 5.27
C ILE A 265 -11.90 11.28 5.02
N VAL A 266 -11.28 10.63 6.00
CA VAL A 266 -10.62 9.32 5.82
C VAL A 266 -11.60 8.26 5.31
N TRP A 267 -12.68 8.05 6.05
CA TRP A 267 -13.63 6.99 5.73
C TRP A 267 -14.43 7.29 4.46
N PRO A 268 -14.99 8.50 4.27
CA PRO A 268 -15.64 8.87 3.00
C PRO A 268 -14.74 8.67 1.77
N ASN A 269 -13.47 9.10 1.82
CA ASN A 269 -12.56 8.91 0.69
C ASN A 269 -12.24 7.44 0.46
N TYR A 270 -11.95 6.67 1.54
CA TYR A 270 -11.75 5.23 1.42
C TYR A 270 -12.92 4.55 0.72
N VAL A 271 -14.16 4.86 1.14
CA VAL A 271 -15.37 4.28 0.55
C VAL A 271 -15.52 4.68 -0.91
N GLN A 272 -15.27 5.95 -1.24
CA GLN A 272 -15.37 6.45 -2.62
C GLN A 272 -14.33 5.80 -3.54
N ASP A 273 -13.07 5.80 -3.13
CA ASP A 273 -11.95 5.28 -3.93
C ASP A 273 -12.02 3.74 -4.10
N HIS A 274 -12.66 3.05 -3.16
CA HIS A 274 -12.87 1.59 -3.18
C HIS A 274 -14.29 1.19 -3.55
N ALA A 275 -15.14 2.11 -4.02
CA ALA A 275 -16.54 1.81 -4.37
C ALA A 275 -16.67 0.74 -5.47
N TRP A 276 -15.64 0.55 -6.29
CA TRP A 276 -15.59 -0.52 -7.29
C TRP A 276 -15.34 -1.92 -6.68
N LEU A 277 -14.79 -1.99 -5.47
CA LEU A 277 -14.40 -3.21 -4.75
C LEU A 277 -15.37 -3.55 -3.62
N LEU A 278 -15.89 -2.55 -2.91
CA LEU A 278 -16.81 -2.73 -1.79
C LEU A 278 -18.15 -3.32 -2.28
N LEU A 279 -18.98 -3.79 -1.35
CA LEU A 279 -20.38 -4.17 -1.54
C LEU A 279 -21.23 -3.63 -0.37
N PRO A 280 -22.56 -3.50 -0.53
CA PRO A 280 -23.43 -3.04 0.57
C PRO A 280 -23.38 -3.96 1.78
N GLU A 281 -23.65 -3.38 2.95
CA GLU A 281 -23.98 -4.14 4.15
C GLU A 281 -25.45 -4.60 4.06
N GLY A 282 -25.66 -5.91 3.88
CA GLY A 282 -26.99 -6.53 3.77
C GLY A 282 -27.34 -7.04 2.35
N GLU A 283 -28.12 -8.13 2.33
CA GLU A 283 -28.59 -8.97 1.21
C GLU A 283 -27.60 -9.22 0.04
N GLU A 284 -27.16 -10.49 -0.05
CA GLU A 284 -26.51 -11.06 -1.23
C GLU A 284 -27.31 -10.73 -2.51
N GLY A 285 -26.72 -9.95 -3.40
CA GLY A 285 -27.31 -9.64 -4.70
C GLY A 285 -28.02 -8.29 -4.82
N SER A 286 -27.83 -7.34 -3.89
CA SER A 286 -28.18 -5.95 -4.16
C SER A 286 -27.43 -5.48 -5.42
N ALA A 287 -28.20 -5.20 -6.48
CA ALA A 287 -27.66 -4.94 -7.80
C ALA A 287 -26.77 -3.67 -7.77
N GLN A 288 -25.59 -3.75 -8.39
CA GLN A 288 -24.66 -2.62 -8.66
C GLN A 288 -25.34 -1.39 -9.29
N THR A 289 -26.57 -1.53 -9.79
CA THR A 289 -27.37 -0.44 -10.34
C THR A 289 -27.81 0.60 -9.31
N ALA A 290 -27.93 0.27 -8.02
CA ALA A 290 -28.25 1.26 -6.98
C ALA A 290 -27.04 2.12 -6.57
N TRP A 291 -25.84 1.75 -7.02
CA TRP A 291 -24.56 2.33 -6.61
C TRP A 291 -24.03 3.43 -7.52
N LYS A 292 -24.38 3.38 -8.80
CA LYS A 292 -23.76 4.25 -9.82
C LYS A 292 -24.04 5.73 -9.65
N ASP A 293 -25.17 6.08 -9.05
CA ASP A 293 -25.62 7.47 -8.87
C ASP A 293 -25.60 7.92 -7.40
N ALA A 294 -25.11 7.08 -6.49
CA ALA A 294 -25.03 7.41 -5.07
C ALA A 294 -23.92 8.44 -4.82
N ASP A 295 -24.24 9.47 -4.03
CA ASP A 295 -23.20 10.36 -3.51
C ASP A 295 -22.36 9.66 -2.42
N THR A 296 -21.24 10.27 -2.03
CA THR A 296 -20.31 9.69 -1.06
C THR A 296 -20.98 9.38 0.29
N GLN A 297 -21.95 10.18 0.73
CA GLN A 297 -22.62 9.95 2.02
C GLN A 297 -23.57 8.75 1.95
N GLU A 298 -24.28 8.60 0.83
CA GLU A 298 -25.10 7.43 0.59
C GLU A 298 -24.23 6.17 0.43
N LEU A 299 -23.07 6.26 -0.25
CA LEU A 299 -22.12 5.14 -0.31
C LEU A 299 -21.64 4.72 1.08
N VAL A 300 -21.22 5.67 1.92
CA VAL A 300 -20.80 5.41 3.31
C VAL A 300 -21.91 4.71 4.09
N ARG A 301 -23.16 5.17 3.94
CA ARG A 301 -24.33 4.55 4.58
C ARG A 301 -24.58 3.12 4.10
N LEU A 302 -24.43 2.87 2.80
CA LEU A 302 -24.69 1.58 2.18
C LEU A 302 -23.61 0.54 2.50
N VAL A 303 -22.33 0.91 2.47
CA VAL A 303 -21.24 -0.03 2.78
C VAL A 303 -21.12 -0.33 4.27
N GLY A 304 -21.64 0.57 5.12
CA GLY A 304 -21.65 0.46 6.57
C GLY A 304 -20.26 0.18 7.11
N GLN A 305 -20.02 -1.03 7.62
CA GLN A 305 -18.73 -1.41 8.18
C GLN A 305 -17.59 -1.59 7.16
N GLY A 306 -17.88 -1.59 5.85
CA GLY A 306 -16.87 -1.59 4.78
C GLY A 306 -16.09 -2.91 4.64
N VAL A 307 -16.70 -4.04 5.04
CA VAL A 307 -16.06 -5.37 5.09
C VAL A 307 -16.65 -6.39 4.12
N ASN A 308 -17.66 -6.00 3.35
CA ASN A 308 -18.18 -6.81 2.24
C ASN A 308 -17.50 -6.36 0.95
N LEU A 309 -16.81 -7.27 0.27
CA LEU A 309 -16.01 -6.96 -0.92
C LEU A 309 -16.30 -7.96 -2.03
N ARG A 310 -16.16 -7.49 -3.27
CA ARG A 310 -16.11 -8.31 -4.48
C ARG A 310 -14.90 -9.23 -4.45
N LEU A 311 -15.09 -10.45 -4.97
CA LEU A 311 -14.04 -11.46 -5.10
C LEU A 311 -13.69 -11.78 -6.56
N ASP A 312 -14.39 -11.15 -7.52
CA ASP A 312 -14.25 -11.33 -8.96
C ASP A 312 -13.30 -10.31 -9.62
N THR A 313 -12.59 -9.52 -8.83
CA THR A 313 -11.78 -8.38 -9.31
C THR A 313 -10.30 -8.70 -9.54
N GLY A 314 -9.86 -9.91 -9.18
CA GLY A 314 -8.44 -10.27 -9.18
C GLY A 314 -7.65 -9.69 -7.99
N VAL A 315 -8.35 -9.27 -6.94
CA VAL A 315 -7.80 -8.91 -5.63
C VAL A 315 -8.11 -10.04 -4.65
N THR A 316 -7.10 -10.53 -3.93
CA THR A 316 -7.27 -11.58 -2.91
C THR A 316 -7.60 -10.94 -1.56
N VAL A 317 -8.82 -11.12 -1.08
CA VAL A 317 -9.32 -10.49 0.14
C VAL A 317 -9.04 -11.38 1.37
N ALA A 318 -8.50 -10.78 2.42
CA ALA A 318 -8.24 -11.45 3.69
C ALA A 318 -9.53 -12.02 4.32
N PRO A 319 -9.46 -13.19 4.97
CA PRO A 319 -10.63 -13.86 5.52
C PRO A 319 -11.21 -13.12 6.74
N GLY A 320 -12.43 -13.50 7.12
CA GLY A 320 -13.04 -13.07 8.38
C GLY A 320 -13.61 -11.65 8.38
N GLN A 321 -13.71 -10.99 7.22
CA GLN A 321 -14.40 -9.69 7.07
C GLN A 321 -13.94 -8.65 8.12
N GLY A 322 -12.61 -8.52 8.27
CA GLY A 322 -11.99 -7.60 9.22
C GLY A 322 -12.09 -7.97 10.70
N LYS A 323 -12.55 -9.19 11.03
CA LYS A 323 -12.61 -9.72 12.40
C LYS A 323 -11.54 -10.78 12.70
N ALA A 324 -10.89 -11.32 11.68
CA ALA A 324 -9.82 -12.30 11.85
C ALA A 324 -8.65 -11.70 12.65
N SER A 325 -7.98 -12.54 13.44
CA SER A 325 -6.82 -12.10 14.22
C SER A 325 -5.62 -11.84 13.30
N MET A 326 -4.66 -11.02 13.73
CA MET A 326 -3.42 -10.81 12.96
C MET A 326 -2.66 -12.13 12.72
N THR A 327 -2.79 -13.11 13.63
CA THR A 327 -2.26 -14.47 13.44
C THR A 327 -2.91 -15.17 12.25
N ASP A 328 -4.25 -15.18 12.17
CA ASP A 328 -4.97 -15.84 11.07
C ASP A 328 -4.68 -15.15 9.73
N ILE A 329 -4.61 -13.81 9.74
CA ILE A 329 -4.25 -13.01 8.57
C ILE A 329 -2.81 -13.30 8.13
N LEU A 330 -1.88 -13.45 9.07
CA LEU A 330 -0.48 -13.77 8.75
C LEU A 330 -0.35 -15.15 8.11
N GLU A 331 -1.01 -16.17 8.68
CA GLU A 331 -1.00 -17.53 8.13
C GLU A 331 -1.59 -17.54 6.71
N TRP A 332 -2.74 -16.88 6.51
CA TRP A 332 -3.35 -16.72 5.20
C TRP A 332 -2.41 -16.04 4.20
N ALA A 333 -1.79 -14.92 4.57
CA ALA A 333 -0.92 -14.17 3.67
C ALA A 333 0.35 -14.97 3.29
N VAL A 334 0.93 -15.72 4.23
CA VAL A 334 2.06 -16.62 3.95
C VAL A 334 1.66 -17.67 2.92
N GLU A 335 0.48 -18.27 3.06
CA GLU A 335 -0.02 -19.27 2.12
C GLU A 335 -0.26 -18.68 0.72
N GLU A 336 -0.86 -17.49 0.61
CA GLU A 336 -1.06 -16.82 -0.69
C GLU A 336 0.26 -16.47 -1.38
N VAL A 337 1.26 -15.98 -0.63
CA VAL A 337 2.60 -15.71 -1.18
C VAL A 337 3.26 -17.00 -1.66
N LEU A 338 3.22 -18.08 -0.86
CA LEU A 338 3.80 -19.38 -1.23
C LEU A 338 3.10 -20.01 -2.44
N LYS A 339 1.77 -19.86 -2.55
CA LYS A 339 0.99 -20.30 -3.69
C LYS A 339 1.45 -19.61 -4.97
N HIS A 340 1.58 -18.29 -4.94
CA HIS A 340 2.08 -17.53 -6.10
C HIS A 340 3.50 -17.96 -6.50
N ILE A 341 4.40 -18.15 -5.54
CA ILE A 341 5.76 -18.64 -5.82
C ILE A 341 5.72 -20.03 -6.48
N ALA A 342 4.88 -20.94 -5.98
CA ALA A 342 4.75 -22.27 -6.57
C ALA A 342 4.18 -22.24 -8.00
N GLU A 343 3.21 -21.36 -8.27
CA GLU A 343 2.60 -21.20 -9.59
C GLU A 343 3.56 -20.59 -10.63
N THR A 344 4.42 -19.67 -10.21
CA THR A 344 5.39 -18.99 -11.09
C THR A 344 6.67 -19.80 -11.31
N GLU A 345 7.09 -20.61 -10.35
CA GLU A 345 8.28 -21.48 -10.49
C GLU A 345 7.99 -22.87 -11.05
N GLY A 346 6.74 -23.32 -10.97
CA GLY A 346 6.30 -24.58 -11.58
C GLY A 346 6.13 -24.51 -13.11
N GLN A 347 6.19 -23.31 -13.69
CA GLN A 347 6.16 -23.02 -15.13
C GLN A 347 7.57 -22.90 -15.70
#